data_AF-A0AAN7I4C8-F1
#
_entry.id   AF-A0AAN7I4C8-F1
#
_cell.length_a   1.000
_cell.length_b   1.000
_cell.length_c   1.000
_cell.angle_alpha   90.00
_cell.angle_beta   90.00
_cell.angle_gamma   90.00
#
_symmetry.space_group_name_H-M   'P 1'
#
loop_
_entity.id
_entity.type
_entity.pdbx_description
1 polymer ?
#
loop_
_entity_poly.entity_id
_entity_poly.type
_entity_poly.pdbx_seq_one_letter_code
_entity_poly.pdbx_strand_id
1 'polypeptide(L)'
;MLNVSGISTSLDLVIHYIETHHIDILLLTETFLLKGDLFTQWAQHHQYATISGDASKGNGGLTFLIRPHFPHYVHRSTDPTTTQHNKLSIVIGNSLTVHGFYLPPALSFADYQTVLSSVDFNSSSSVICLGDFNTRLGSFTGDTRSTNPRSNYLLNWLTVHQANLWNRISTFGQPTFESNRGTSIIDFVISRPNIFSASPLLSIESDINLNSDHHLVQFSFKLHQQPQLLPTSTLAGSRRLWNLQRLEEKDVFELYRKNFFSNIFKLQQEVKHFMAFQQQQHPNLFVLSGDTATKHRKEATINQRINATNGFYFEVVESPKDFINRVGIEMIQAIHSALDNSVTPRTSRPKTWKFFWDAELQHLADIRQQCYTDWKQHKHHRRSLIGSTHLWSLYQQACNNLKKAIKAAKRRHWKKFCNDMSDSSSNQVYSVLKRLRKKHTTNHCFSHSEGPEVAANVMADYQRHIFGGRSIGLFNMESQQITTPPAHH
;
A
#
# COMPACT_ATOMS: atom_id res chain seq x y z
N MET A 1 15.94 -8.22 -4.59
CA MET A 1 14.99 -9.34 -4.63
C MET A 1 15.70 -10.58 -4.15
N LEU A 2 14.99 -11.43 -3.41
CA LEU A 2 15.53 -12.68 -2.88
C LEU A 2 14.44 -13.75 -2.89
N ASN A 3 14.72 -14.92 -3.44
CA ASN A 3 13.96 -16.13 -3.12
C ASN A 3 14.42 -16.61 -1.75
N VAL A 4 13.50 -16.80 -0.81
CA VAL A 4 13.82 -17.14 0.59
C VAL A 4 13.50 -18.58 0.95
N SER A 5 12.88 -19.35 0.05
CA SER A 5 12.53 -20.77 0.27
C SER A 5 11.88 -21.04 1.64
N GLY A 6 11.02 -20.11 2.09
CA GLY A 6 10.44 -20.04 3.42
C GLY A 6 11.02 -18.94 4.30
N ILE A 7 10.25 -17.87 4.55
CA ILE A 7 10.72 -16.66 5.24
C ILE A 7 10.95 -16.81 6.75
N SER A 8 10.39 -17.85 7.38
CA SER A 8 10.37 -17.96 8.86
C SER A 8 11.75 -18.08 9.50
N THR A 9 12.75 -18.53 8.75
CA THR A 9 14.12 -18.76 9.24
C THR A 9 15.09 -17.64 8.88
N SER A 10 14.71 -16.73 7.98
CA SER A 10 15.61 -15.71 7.40
C SER A 10 15.16 -14.27 7.63
N LEU A 11 13.95 -14.04 8.14
CA LEU A 11 13.36 -12.69 8.24
C LEU A 11 14.27 -11.68 8.94
N ASP A 12 14.78 -11.99 10.13
CA ASP A 12 15.62 -11.05 10.90
C ASP A 12 16.91 -10.69 10.17
N LEU A 13 17.56 -11.67 9.52
CA LEU A 13 18.77 -11.45 8.73
C LEU A 13 18.49 -10.59 7.50
N VAL A 14 17.40 -10.88 6.80
CA VAL A 14 16.96 -10.13 5.62
C VAL A 14 16.63 -8.70 6.00
N ILE A 15 15.84 -8.47 7.06
CA ILE A 15 15.49 -7.13 7.54
C ILE A 15 16.75 -6.36 7.97
N HIS A 16 17.66 -6.98 8.71
CA HIS A 16 18.92 -6.35 9.11
C HIS A 16 19.77 -5.94 7.89
N TYR A 17 19.86 -6.81 6.88
CA TYR A 17 20.60 -6.55 5.66
C TYR A 17 20.02 -5.36 4.88
N ILE A 18 18.71 -5.35 4.63
CA ILE A 18 18.08 -4.30 3.83
C ILE A 18 18.10 -2.93 4.53
N GLU A 19 18.06 -2.89 5.85
CA GLU A 19 18.18 -1.66 6.63
C GLU A 19 19.61 -1.09 6.60
N THR A 20 20.62 -1.95 6.67
CA THR A 20 22.04 -1.56 6.64
C THR A 20 22.49 -1.10 5.25
N HIS A 21 21.91 -1.66 4.18
CA HIS A 21 22.26 -1.34 2.80
C HIS A 21 21.33 -0.32 2.15
N HIS A 22 20.45 0.32 2.94
CA HIS A 22 19.52 1.36 2.49
C HIS A 22 18.64 0.95 1.30
N ILE A 23 18.18 -0.30 1.30
CA ILE A 23 17.23 -0.78 0.29
C ILE A 23 15.88 -0.09 0.50
N ASP A 24 15.25 0.34 -0.59
CA ASP A 24 13.94 0.98 -0.55
C ASP A 24 12.79 0.00 -0.66
N ILE A 25 12.94 -1.00 -1.54
CA ILE A 25 11.92 -1.98 -1.89
C ILE A 25 12.58 -3.35 -2.02
N LEU A 26 12.01 -4.34 -1.33
CA LEU A 26 12.43 -5.74 -1.46
C LEU A 26 11.26 -6.60 -1.96
N LEU A 27 11.50 -7.34 -3.04
CA LEU A 27 10.66 -8.48 -3.42
C LEU A 27 11.22 -9.75 -2.80
N LEU A 28 10.36 -10.47 -2.09
CA LEU A 28 10.58 -11.82 -1.59
C LEU A 28 9.74 -12.82 -2.41
N THR A 29 10.36 -13.91 -2.85
CA THR A 29 9.68 -15.05 -3.49
C THR A 29 9.78 -16.30 -2.61
N GLU A 30 8.84 -17.23 -2.76
CA GLU A 30 8.69 -18.42 -1.91
C GLU A 30 8.62 -18.10 -0.42
N THR A 31 7.79 -17.12 -0.04
CA THR A 31 7.68 -16.77 1.38
C THR A 31 7.03 -17.86 2.23
N PHE A 32 6.24 -18.74 1.62
CA PHE A 32 5.38 -19.74 2.29
C PHE A 32 4.40 -19.14 3.30
N LEU A 33 4.16 -17.83 3.21
CA LEU A 33 3.24 -17.12 4.09
C LEU A 33 1.80 -17.40 3.66
N LEU A 34 1.04 -18.07 4.51
CA LEU A 34 -0.36 -18.44 4.23
C LEU A 34 -1.36 -17.34 4.57
N LYS A 35 -1.06 -16.52 5.59
CA LYS A 35 -1.89 -15.42 6.07
C LYS A 35 -1.11 -14.51 7.02
N GLY A 36 -1.64 -13.31 7.23
CA GLY A 36 -1.09 -12.32 8.17
C GLY A 36 0.15 -11.63 7.62
N ASP A 37 0.75 -10.79 8.44
CA ASP A 37 1.90 -9.98 8.05
C ASP A 37 3.19 -10.53 8.67
N LEU A 38 4.32 -10.27 8.02
CA LEU A 38 5.64 -10.54 8.60
C LEU A 38 5.88 -9.58 9.77
N PHE A 39 6.68 -10.00 10.75
CA PHE A 39 6.95 -9.19 11.94
C PHE A 39 7.99 -8.09 11.64
N THR A 40 7.58 -7.05 10.93
CA THR A 40 8.42 -5.91 10.55
C THR A 40 7.61 -4.61 10.49
N GLN A 41 8.30 -3.47 10.59
CA GLN A 41 7.69 -2.14 10.44
C GLN A 41 7.52 -1.73 8.96
N TRP A 42 8.12 -2.49 8.03
CA TRP A 42 8.01 -2.24 6.60
C TRP A 42 6.57 -2.47 6.12
N ALA A 43 6.10 -1.63 5.20
CA ALA A 43 4.79 -1.84 4.60
C ALA A 43 4.84 -3.06 3.68
N GLN A 44 3.77 -3.86 3.68
CA GLN A 44 3.80 -5.20 3.09
C GLN A 44 2.64 -5.36 2.09
N HIS A 45 2.96 -5.92 0.93
CA HIS A 45 1.97 -6.38 -0.03
C HIS A 45 2.22 -7.85 -0.32
N HIS A 46 1.21 -8.69 -0.08
CA HIS A 46 1.33 -10.14 -0.17
C HIS A 46 0.50 -10.71 -1.32
N GLN A 47 1.08 -11.66 -2.04
CA GLN A 47 0.34 -12.76 -2.65
C GLN A 47 0.63 -13.98 -1.79
N TYR A 48 -0.36 -14.46 -1.03
CA TYR A 48 -0.16 -15.56 -0.10
C TYR A 48 0.12 -16.88 -0.83
N ALA A 49 0.93 -17.70 -0.18
CA ALA A 49 1.21 -19.07 -0.58
C ALA A 49 -0.06 -19.93 -0.49
N THR A 50 -0.08 -21.03 -1.24
CA THR A 50 -1.16 -22.02 -1.19
C THR A 50 -0.68 -23.30 -0.53
N ILE A 51 -1.60 -24.08 0.03
CA ILE A 51 -1.30 -25.45 0.47
C ILE A 51 -1.77 -26.38 -0.64
N SER A 52 -0.88 -27.22 -1.15
CA SER A 52 -1.24 -28.26 -2.12
C SER A 52 -1.55 -29.57 -1.37
N GLY A 53 -2.82 -30.00 -1.35
CA GLY A 53 -3.22 -31.28 -0.73
C GLY A 53 -2.88 -31.38 0.77
N ASP A 54 -2.29 -32.51 1.18
CA ASP A 54 -1.90 -32.83 2.57
C ASP A 54 -0.54 -32.23 3.00
N ALA A 55 -0.01 -31.24 2.26
CA ALA A 55 1.28 -30.64 2.59
C ALA A 55 1.25 -29.86 3.92
N SER A 56 2.25 -30.06 4.77
CA SER A 56 2.41 -29.33 6.03
C SER A 56 3.05 -27.93 5.87
N LYS A 57 3.47 -27.58 4.66
CA LYS A 57 4.11 -26.30 4.31
C LYS A 57 3.38 -25.63 3.15
N GLY A 58 3.34 -24.29 3.17
CA GLY A 58 2.87 -23.51 2.03
C GLY A 58 3.80 -23.66 0.83
N ASN A 59 3.26 -23.40 -0.36
CA ASN A 59 3.96 -23.41 -1.64
C ASN A 59 3.84 -22.04 -2.31
N GLY A 60 4.98 -21.51 -2.78
CA GLY A 60 5.09 -20.20 -3.41
C GLY A 60 4.91 -19.04 -2.43
N GLY A 61 4.19 -18.01 -2.87
CA GLY A 61 4.01 -16.77 -2.13
C GLY A 61 5.00 -15.68 -2.56
N LEU A 62 4.48 -14.47 -2.72
CA LEU A 62 5.23 -13.27 -3.08
C LEU A 62 4.98 -12.20 -2.04
N THR A 63 6.02 -11.44 -1.69
CA THR A 63 5.85 -10.30 -0.78
C THR A 63 6.73 -9.14 -1.23
N PHE A 64 6.11 -7.99 -1.46
CA PHE A 64 6.84 -6.73 -1.49
C PHE A 64 6.91 -6.14 -0.08
N LEU A 65 8.11 -5.78 0.35
CA LEU A 65 8.38 -4.98 1.52
C LEU A 65 8.83 -3.58 1.08
N ILE A 66 8.18 -2.56 1.62
CA ILE A 66 8.44 -1.14 1.32
C ILE A 66 8.94 -0.46 2.59
N ARG A 67 10.05 0.28 2.48
CA ARG A 67 10.68 1.00 3.59
C ARG A 67 9.66 1.95 4.28
N PRO A 68 9.61 2.04 5.62
CA PRO A 68 8.61 2.85 6.34
C PRO A 68 8.56 4.33 5.97
N HIS A 69 9.67 4.89 5.48
CA HIS A 69 9.81 6.30 5.06
C HIS A 69 10.02 6.43 3.55
N PHE A 70 9.54 5.47 2.76
CA PHE A 70 9.64 5.53 1.31
C PHE A 70 8.85 6.76 0.79
N PRO A 71 9.47 7.64 -0.01
CA PRO A 71 8.94 8.97 -0.29
C PRO A 71 7.79 8.99 -1.30
N HIS A 72 7.42 7.84 -1.86
CA HIS A 72 6.37 7.73 -2.88
C HIS A 72 5.20 6.90 -2.36
N TYR A 73 4.00 7.23 -2.84
CA TYR A 73 2.83 6.40 -2.59
C TYR A 73 3.00 5.06 -3.29
N VAL A 74 2.77 3.96 -2.58
CA VAL A 74 2.80 2.60 -3.13
C VAL A 74 1.45 1.97 -2.91
N HIS A 75 0.89 1.40 -3.96
CA HIS A 75 -0.30 0.58 -3.85
C HIS A 75 -0.17 -0.68 -4.70
N ARG A 76 -0.88 -1.72 -4.29
CA ARG A 76 -1.01 -2.95 -5.08
C ARG A 76 -1.88 -2.68 -6.30
N SER A 77 -1.41 -3.12 -7.47
CA SER A 77 -2.25 -3.13 -8.68
C SER A 77 -3.29 -4.25 -8.57
N THR A 78 -4.57 -3.89 -8.71
CA THR A 78 -5.68 -4.85 -8.79
C THR A 78 -5.96 -5.13 -10.26
N ASP A 79 -5.19 -6.03 -10.86
CA ASP A 79 -5.49 -6.53 -12.20
C ASP A 79 -6.55 -7.65 -12.06
N PRO A 80 -7.72 -7.56 -12.72
CA PRO A 80 -8.78 -8.58 -12.61
C PRO A 80 -8.35 -9.95 -13.16
N THR A 81 -7.22 -10.03 -13.89
CA THR A 81 -6.61 -11.29 -14.35
C THR A 81 -5.61 -11.89 -13.34
N THR A 82 -5.40 -11.24 -12.18
CA THR A 82 -4.48 -11.70 -11.11
C THR A 82 -5.03 -12.88 -10.30
N THR A 83 -5.71 -13.84 -10.95
CA THR A 83 -6.06 -15.13 -10.36
C THR A 83 -4.84 -16.05 -10.25
N GLN A 84 -3.70 -15.68 -10.85
CA GLN A 84 -2.48 -16.46 -10.82
C GLN A 84 -1.59 -16.07 -9.63
N HIS A 85 -1.36 -17.01 -8.71
CA HIS A 85 -0.51 -16.87 -7.53
C HIS A 85 0.98 -16.59 -7.82
N ASN A 86 1.34 -16.45 -9.10
CA ASN A 86 2.71 -16.36 -9.62
C ASN A 86 3.15 -14.92 -9.94
N LYS A 87 2.25 -13.93 -9.82
CA LYS A 87 2.50 -12.51 -10.10
C LYS A 87 1.96 -11.65 -8.96
N LEU A 88 2.76 -10.70 -8.49
CA LEU A 88 2.34 -9.62 -7.59
C LEU A 88 2.81 -8.30 -8.17
N SER A 89 1.95 -7.28 -8.21
CA SER A 89 2.29 -6.01 -8.87
C SER A 89 2.03 -4.84 -7.94
N ILE A 90 2.96 -3.90 -7.89
CA ILE A 90 2.83 -2.63 -7.17
C ILE A 90 3.00 -1.46 -8.15
N VAL A 91 2.32 -0.36 -7.85
CA VAL A 91 2.47 0.90 -8.56
C VAL A 91 3.03 1.93 -7.59
N ILE A 92 4.09 2.60 -8.00
CA ILE A 92 4.82 3.60 -7.25
C ILE A 92 4.52 4.96 -7.88
N GLY A 93 3.91 5.84 -7.08
CA GLY A 93 3.35 7.10 -7.56
C GLY A 93 2.28 6.84 -8.63
N ASN A 94 2.46 7.47 -9.79
CA ASN A 94 1.58 7.36 -10.96
C ASN A 94 2.31 6.92 -12.23
N SER A 95 3.61 6.62 -12.16
CA SER A 95 4.47 6.47 -13.34
C SER A 95 5.30 5.19 -13.39
N LEU A 96 5.49 4.48 -12.27
CA LEU A 96 6.28 3.24 -12.23
C LEU A 96 5.43 2.06 -11.76
N THR A 97 5.35 1.02 -12.58
CA THR A 97 4.79 -0.28 -12.22
C THR A 97 5.92 -1.29 -12.05
N VAL A 98 5.90 -2.02 -10.92
CA VAL A 98 6.86 -3.08 -10.63
C VAL A 98 6.11 -4.41 -10.49
N HIS A 99 6.44 -5.37 -11.35
CA HIS A 99 5.89 -6.72 -11.34
C HIS A 99 6.88 -7.69 -10.71
N GLY A 100 6.48 -8.31 -9.61
CA GLY A 100 7.16 -9.41 -8.95
C GLY A 100 6.66 -10.77 -9.47
N PHE A 101 7.58 -11.67 -9.81
CA PHE A 101 7.26 -13.02 -10.31
C PHE A 101 7.85 -14.12 -9.45
N TYR A 102 7.08 -15.21 -9.33
CA TYR A 102 7.58 -16.53 -8.95
C TYR A 102 6.96 -17.54 -9.90
N LEU A 103 7.75 -18.06 -10.84
CA LEU A 103 7.30 -18.98 -11.87
C LEU A 103 7.85 -20.38 -11.57
N PRO A 104 7.17 -21.21 -10.75
CA PRO A 104 7.75 -22.43 -10.22
C PRO A 104 8.22 -23.38 -11.33
N PRO A 105 9.22 -24.25 -11.10
CA PRO A 105 9.70 -25.20 -12.11
C PRO A 105 8.60 -26.10 -12.69
N ALA A 106 7.60 -26.44 -11.86
CA ALA A 106 6.45 -27.26 -12.24
C ALA A 106 5.33 -26.50 -12.99
N LEU A 107 5.42 -25.16 -13.12
CA LEU A 107 4.42 -24.37 -13.85
C LEU A 107 4.30 -24.86 -15.30
N SER A 108 3.07 -25.07 -15.76
CA SER A 108 2.82 -25.50 -17.14
C SER A 108 3.32 -24.43 -18.13
N PHE A 109 3.70 -24.86 -19.33
CA PHE A 109 4.16 -23.91 -20.35
C PHE A 109 3.04 -22.93 -20.76
N ALA A 110 1.79 -23.39 -20.82
CA ALA A 110 0.64 -22.54 -21.13
C ALA A 110 0.40 -21.46 -20.06
N ASP A 111 0.51 -21.81 -18.78
CA ASP A 111 0.39 -20.85 -17.68
C ASP A 111 1.56 -19.87 -17.68
N TYR A 112 2.78 -20.34 -17.95
CA TYR A 112 3.96 -19.48 -18.10
C TYR A 112 3.75 -18.42 -19.19
N GLN A 113 3.22 -18.81 -20.36
CA GLN A 113 2.90 -17.88 -21.44
C GLN A 113 1.80 -16.90 -21.04
N THR A 114 0.76 -17.38 -20.35
CA THR A 114 -0.36 -16.55 -19.87
C THR A 114 0.12 -15.49 -18.88
N VAL A 115 0.94 -15.88 -17.90
CA VAL A 115 1.50 -14.95 -16.90
C VAL A 115 2.30 -13.85 -17.58
N LEU A 116 3.21 -14.19 -18.50
CA LEU A 116 4.05 -13.19 -19.19
C LEU A 116 3.25 -12.30 -20.16
N SER A 117 2.26 -12.87 -20.86
CA SER A 117 1.38 -12.11 -21.77
C SER A 117 0.46 -11.14 -21.03
N SER A 118 0.20 -11.37 -19.73
CA SER A 118 -0.61 -10.47 -18.90
C SER A 118 0.10 -9.17 -18.53
N VAL A 119 1.40 -9.04 -18.81
CA VAL A 119 2.16 -7.82 -18.53
C VAL A 119 1.90 -6.81 -19.63
N ASP A 120 1.23 -5.70 -19.30
CA ASP A 120 1.12 -4.56 -20.20
C ASP A 120 2.45 -3.79 -20.26
N PHE A 121 3.40 -4.39 -20.98
CA PHE A 121 4.71 -3.82 -21.26
C PHE A 121 4.66 -2.76 -22.37
N ASN A 122 3.47 -2.44 -22.89
CA ASN A 122 3.24 -1.38 -23.88
C ASN A 122 2.51 -0.16 -23.27
N SER A 123 2.13 -0.20 -21.99
CA SER A 123 1.50 0.89 -21.23
C SER A 123 2.24 2.24 -21.30
N SER A 124 1.62 3.33 -20.91
CA SER A 124 2.32 4.62 -20.79
C SER A 124 3.26 4.72 -19.58
N SER A 125 3.20 3.73 -18.67
CA SER A 125 3.97 3.73 -17.44
C SER A 125 5.35 3.10 -17.65
N SER A 126 6.33 3.52 -16.85
CA SER A 126 7.59 2.79 -16.71
C SER A 126 7.30 1.42 -16.10
N VAL A 127 7.86 0.36 -16.67
CA VAL A 127 7.62 -1.03 -16.22
C VAL A 127 8.96 -1.70 -15.89
N ILE A 128 9.01 -2.31 -14.70
CA ILE A 128 10.08 -3.19 -14.26
C ILE A 128 9.47 -4.52 -13.84
N CYS A 129 10.02 -5.61 -14.35
CA CYS A 129 9.70 -6.98 -13.98
C CYS A 129 10.90 -7.59 -13.26
N LEU A 130 10.68 -8.19 -12.10
CA LEU A 130 11.72 -8.94 -11.39
C LEU A 130 11.13 -10.16 -10.70
N GLY A 131 11.87 -11.24 -10.63
CA GLY A 131 11.37 -12.46 -10.02
C GLY A 131 12.30 -13.64 -10.20
N ASP A 132 11.91 -14.75 -9.59
CA ASP A 132 12.40 -16.06 -9.97
C ASP A 132 11.54 -16.59 -11.13
N PHE A 133 12.16 -16.72 -12.30
CA PHE A 133 11.48 -17.18 -13.51
C PHE A 133 11.61 -18.70 -13.71
N ASN A 134 12.54 -19.35 -13.01
CA ASN A 134 12.98 -20.72 -13.28
C ASN A 134 13.20 -21.01 -14.78
N THR A 135 13.64 -20.00 -15.53
CA THR A 135 13.92 -20.08 -16.97
C THR A 135 15.42 -19.94 -17.18
N ARG A 136 16.04 -20.88 -17.89
CA ARG A 136 17.49 -20.88 -18.12
C ARG A 136 17.81 -20.37 -19.50
N LEU A 137 18.42 -19.19 -19.59
CA LEU A 137 18.75 -18.56 -20.88
C LEU A 137 20.12 -18.99 -21.45
N GLY A 138 20.87 -19.82 -20.72
CA GLY A 138 22.13 -20.39 -21.14
C GLY A 138 23.16 -19.31 -21.50
N SER A 139 23.83 -19.50 -22.62
CA SER A 139 24.86 -18.59 -23.15
C SER A 139 24.38 -17.15 -23.34
N PHE A 140 23.07 -16.89 -23.46
CA PHE A 140 22.54 -15.53 -23.57
C PHE A 140 22.79 -14.68 -22.30
N THR A 141 22.83 -15.31 -21.13
CA THR A 141 23.15 -14.67 -19.84
C THR A 141 24.51 -15.09 -19.29
N GLY A 142 25.24 -15.96 -20.00
CA GLY A 142 26.46 -16.59 -19.50
C GLY A 142 26.21 -17.75 -18.52
N ASP A 143 24.98 -18.26 -18.43
CA ASP A 143 24.66 -19.44 -17.64
C ASP A 143 25.26 -20.68 -18.32
N THR A 144 26.04 -21.48 -17.57
CA THR A 144 26.68 -22.70 -18.06
C THR A 144 25.71 -23.87 -18.17
N ARG A 145 24.52 -23.78 -17.56
CA ARG A 145 23.48 -24.82 -17.69
C ARG A 145 22.77 -24.71 -19.03
N SER A 146 22.33 -25.86 -19.55
CA SER A 146 21.51 -25.93 -20.76
C SER A 146 20.18 -25.19 -20.58
N THR A 147 19.68 -24.63 -21.68
CA THR A 147 18.37 -23.99 -21.74
C THR A 147 17.24 -24.96 -21.42
N ASN A 148 16.08 -24.43 -21.02
CA ASN A 148 14.86 -25.22 -20.80
C ASN A 148 13.73 -24.80 -21.79
N PRO A 149 12.59 -25.51 -21.85
CA PRO A 149 11.52 -25.20 -22.82
C PRO A 149 10.96 -23.76 -22.74
N ARG A 150 11.11 -23.07 -21.60
CA ARG A 150 10.64 -21.69 -21.40
C ARG A 150 11.53 -20.63 -22.05
N SER A 151 12.78 -21.00 -22.35
CA SER A 151 13.83 -20.07 -22.80
C SER A 151 13.48 -19.38 -24.12
N ASN A 152 13.03 -20.15 -25.11
CA ASN A 152 12.69 -19.60 -26.44
C ASN A 152 11.56 -18.59 -26.34
N TYR A 153 10.55 -18.87 -25.50
CA TYR A 153 9.44 -17.96 -25.31
C TYR A 153 9.89 -16.67 -24.60
N LEU A 154 10.71 -16.77 -23.55
CA LEU A 154 11.22 -15.58 -22.86
C LEU A 154 12.10 -14.73 -23.76
N LEU A 155 13.01 -15.34 -24.53
CA LEU A 155 13.85 -14.62 -25.49
C LEU A 155 13.02 -13.91 -26.56
N ASN A 156 11.99 -14.57 -27.09
CA ASN A 156 11.06 -13.94 -28.03
C ASN A 156 10.29 -12.79 -27.38
N TRP A 157 9.78 -12.97 -26.15
CA TRP A 157 9.09 -11.92 -25.40
C TRP A 157 9.99 -10.70 -25.17
N LEU A 158 11.25 -10.91 -24.75
CA LEU A 158 12.24 -9.85 -24.58
C LEU A 158 12.48 -9.10 -25.90
N THR A 159 12.58 -9.83 -27.01
CA THR A 159 12.83 -9.27 -28.35
C THR A 159 11.66 -8.43 -28.85
N VAL A 160 10.43 -8.98 -28.77
CA VAL A 160 9.19 -8.31 -29.19
C VAL A 160 8.97 -7.01 -28.42
N HIS A 161 9.27 -7.00 -27.13
CA HIS A 161 9.10 -5.83 -26.27
C HIS A 161 10.32 -4.91 -26.22
N GLN A 162 11.41 -5.23 -26.94
CA GLN A 162 12.69 -4.52 -26.87
C GLN A 162 13.15 -4.31 -25.42
N ALA A 163 12.93 -5.31 -24.58
CA ALA A 163 13.13 -5.22 -23.15
C ALA A 163 14.62 -5.35 -22.79
N ASN A 164 15.06 -4.57 -21.81
CA ASN A 164 16.40 -4.67 -21.25
C ASN A 164 16.45 -5.80 -20.22
N LEU A 165 17.24 -6.84 -20.48
CA LEU A 165 17.57 -7.87 -19.49
C LEU A 165 18.86 -7.49 -18.76
N TRP A 166 18.74 -6.98 -17.53
CA TRP A 166 19.87 -6.41 -16.79
C TRP A 166 20.90 -7.46 -16.37
N ASN A 167 20.48 -8.70 -16.13
CA ASN A 167 21.41 -9.81 -15.85
C ASN A 167 22.39 -10.04 -17.00
N ARG A 168 21.97 -9.84 -18.25
CA ARG A 168 22.84 -9.92 -19.42
C ARG A 168 23.72 -8.68 -19.57
N ILE A 169 23.17 -7.50 -19.27
CA ILE A 169 23.83 -6.21 -19.52
C ILE A 169 24.91 -5.92 -18.48
N SER A 170 24.66 -6.22 -17.20
CA SER A 170 25.48 -5.75 -16.08
C SER A 170 26.15 -6.87 -15.27
N THR A 171 25.60 -8.09 -15.27
CA THR A 171 26.08 -9.20 -14.42
C THR A 171 26.21 -10.49 -15.22
N PHE A 172 26.73 -10.40 -16.45
CA PHE A 172 26.86 -11.55 -17.35
C PHE A 172 27.69 -12.66 -16.70
N GLY A 173 27.17 -13.89 -16.71
CA GLY A 173 27.82 -15.08 -16.14
C GLY A 173 27.78 -15.18 -14.61
N GLN A 174 27.18 -14.21 -13.90
CA GLN A 174 27.07 -14.27 -12.44
C GLN A 174 25.81 -15.08 -12.04
N PRO A 175 25.97 -16.18 -11.28
CA PRO A 175 24.86 -17.03 -10.87
C PRO A 175 23.96 -16.32 -9.86
N THR A 176 22.65 -16.56 -9.94
CA THR A 176 21.68 -16.06 -8.94
C THR A 176 21.17 -17.15 -8.01
N PHE A 177 21.48 -18.40 -8.35
CA PHE A 177 21.15 -19.59 -7.60
C PHE A 177 22.38 -20.49 -7.53
N GLU A 178 22.64 -21.02 -6.35
CA GLU A 178 23.73 -21.94 -6.08
C GLU A 178 23.26 -23.12 -5.22
N SER A 179 23.52 -24.33 -5.70
CA SER A 179 23.23 -25.56 -4.97
C SER A 179 24.41 -26.51 -5.04
N ASN A 180 24.34 -27.59 -4.27
CA ASN A 180 25.31 -28.69 -4.36
C ASN A 180 25.41 -29.32 -5.77
N ARG A 181 24.43 -29.06 -6.66
CA ARG A 181 24.39 -29.53 -8.06
C ARG A 181 24.93 -28.52 -9.06
N GLY A 182 25.56 -27.45 -8.57
CA GLY A 182 26.05 -26.32 -9.34
C GLY A 182 25.11 -25.12 -9.32
N THR A 183 25.43 -24.17 -10.18
CA THR A 183 24.82 -22.83 -10.20
C THR A 183 23.88 -22.64 -11.40
N SER A 184 23.02 -21.62 -11.34
CA SER A 184 22.22 -21.17 -12.49
C SER A 184 21.83 -19.68 -12.39
N ILE A 185 21.42 -19.10 -13.51
CA ILE A 185 20.90 -17.73 -13.60
C ILE A 185 19.42 -17.82 -13.95
N ILE A 186 18.56 -17.68 -12.94
CA ILE A 186 17.10 -17.86 -13.05
C ILE A 186 16.29 -16.71 -12.44
N ASP A 187 16.96 -15.83 -11.69
CA ASP A 187 16.40 -14.63 -11.10
C ASP A 187 16.70 -13.44 -12.01
N PHE A 188 15.66 -12.89 -12.65
CA PHE A 188 15.86 -11.85 -13.66
C PHE A 188 15.34 -10.50 -13.23
N VAL A 189 16.02 -9.45 -13.68
CA VAL A 189 15.53 -8.07 -13.68
C VAL A 189 15.40 -7.60 -15.12
N ILE A 190 14.18 -7.27 -15.52
CA ILE A 190 13.80 -6.86 -16.86
C ILE A 190 13.13 -5.50 -16.79
N SER A 191 13.46 -4.59 -17.68
CA SER A 191 12.80 -3.28 -17.74
C SER A 191 12.44 -2.88 -19.16
N ARG A 192 11.53 -1.93 -19.29
CA ARG A 192 11.36 -1.21 -20.55
C ARG A 192 12.64 -0.48 -20.96
N PRO A 193 12.83 -0.28 -22.27
CA PRO A 193 13.91 0.56 -22.76
C PRO A 193 13.67 2.03 -22.37
N ASN A 194 14.75 2.79 -22.22
CA ASN A 194 14.75 4.26 -22.08
C ASN A 194 13.90 4.83 -20.93
N ILE A 195 13.76 4.11 -19.80
CA ILE A 195 13.06 4.62 -18.62
C ILE A 195 13.99 5.26 -17.57
N PHE A 196 15.31 5.08 -17.71
CA PHE A 196 16.31 5.49 -16.71
C PHE A 196 17.16 6.67 -17.17
N SER A 197 17.33 7.66 -16.29
CA SER A 197 18.14 8.86 -16.53
C SER A 197 19.65 8.65 -16.41
N ALA A 198 20.06 7.53 -15.80
CA ALA A 198 21.44 7.10 -15.71
C ALA A 198 21.47 5.57 -15.84
N SER A 199 22.63 5.01 -16.22
CA SER A 199 22.82 3.56 -16.31
C SER A 199 22.52 2.91 -14.95
N PRO A 200 21.50 2.04 -14.88
CA PRO A 200 21.22 1.23 -13.70
C PRO A 200 22.39 0.32 -13.35
N LEU A 201 22.50 0.02 -12.06
CA LEU A 201 23.44 -0.95 -11.53
C LEU A 201 22.66 -2.17 -11.04
N LEU A 202 23.05 -3.35 -11.52
CA LEU A 202 22.62 -4.63 -10.98
C LEU A 202 23.83 -5.28 -10.32
N SER A 203 23.70 -5.72 -9.06
CA SER A 203 24.69 -6.54 -8.36
C SER A 203 24.06 -7.84 -7.88
N ILE A 204 24.85 -8.92 -7.93
CA ILE A 204 24.49 -10.21 -7.37
C ILE A 204 25.37 -10.44 -6.15
N GLU A 205 24.75 -10.53 -4.99
CA GLU A 205 25.44 -10.64 -3.71
C GLU A 205 25.72 -12.11 -3.39
N SER A 206 26.87 -12.63 -3.83
CA SER A 206 27.28 -14.04 -3.64
C SER A 206 27.80 -14.34 -2.23
N ASP A 207 28.39 -13.35 -1.57
CA ASP A 207 29.19 -13.56 -0.34
C ASP A 207 28.35 -13.44 0.94
N ILE A 208 27.03 -13.32 0.80
CA ILE A 208 26.12 -13.03 1.91
C ILE A 208 25.21 -14.24 2.12
N ASN A 209 25.26 -14.79 3.33
CA ASN A 209 24.40 -15.89 3.73
C ASN A 209 23.11 -15.37 4.37
N LEU A 210 22.01 -15.39 3.61
CA LEU A 210 20.66 -15.08 4.08
C LEU A 210 19.82 -16.35 4.33
N ASN A 211 20.47 -17.50 4.55
CA ASN A 211 19.84 -18.81 4.67
C ASN A 211 18.97 -19.18 3.44
N SER A 212 19.44 -18.80 2.25
CA SER A 212 18.83 -19.16 0.96
C SER A 212 19.90 -19.72 0.03
N ASP A 213 19.50 -20.63 -0.85
CA ASP A 213 20.28 -21.10 -2.00
C ASP A 213 20.21 -20.14 -3.20
N HIS A 214 19.39 -19.09 -3.10
CA HIS A 214 19.42 -17.96 -4.01
C HIS A 214 20.24 -16.80 -3.45
N HIS A 215 20.98 -16.14 -4.33
CA HIS A 215 21.71 -14.92 -4.02
C HIS A 215 20.78 -13.71 -4.06
N LEU A 216 21.08 -12.71 -3.23
CA LEU A 216 20.35 -11.45 -3.25
C LEU A 216 20.68 -10.69 -4.54
N VAL A 217 19.64 -10.34 -5.30
CA VAL A 217 19.75 -9.52 -6.51
C VAL A 217 19.41 -8.08 -6.19
N GLN A 218 20.39 -7.18 -6.22
CA GLN A 218 20.20 -5.76 -5.92
C GLN A 218 20.22 -4.92 -7.20
N PHE A 219 19.16 -4.14 -7.41
CA PHE A 219 19.02 -3.29 -8.59
C PHE A 219 18.82 -1.83 -8.18
N SER A 220 19.75 -0.97 -8.57
CA SER A 220 19.76 0.46 -8.27
C SER A 220 19.62 1.27 -9.55
N PHE A 221 18.68 2.22 -9.56
CA PHE A 221 18.37 2.98 -10.76
C PHE A 221 17.87 4.39 -10.43
N LYS A 222 17.87 5.27 -11.44
CA LYS A 222 17.21 6.57 -11.42
C LYS A 222 16.30 6.68 -12.63
N LEU A 223 15.03 6.99 -12.43
CA LEU A 223 14.07 7.18 -13.52
C LEU A 223 14.26 8.55 -14.20
N HIS A 224 13.91 8.64 -15.49
CA HIS A 224 13.75 9.93 -16.19
C HIS A 224 12.61 10.75 -15.58
N GLN A 225 11.45 10.11 -15.45
CA GLN A 225 10.29 10.70 -14.79
C GLN A 225 10.15 10.12 -13.39
N GLN A 226 10.56 10.91 -12.39
CA GLN A 226 10.43 10.51 -11.00
C GLN A 226 8.94 10.35 -10.63
N PRO A 227 8.56 9.27 -9.92
CA PRO A 227 7.21 9.13 -9.40
C PRO A 227 6.87 10.32 -8.51
N GLN A 228 5.59 10.71 -8.49
CA GLN A 228 5.17 11.79 -7.61
C GLN A 228 5.53 11.47 -6.16
N LEU A 229 6.16 12.45 -5.50
CA LEU A 229 6.44 12.38 -4.07
C LEU A 229 5.10 12.41 -3.32
N LEU A 230 5.07 11.72 -2.18
CA LEU A 230 4.03 11.97 -1.18
C LEU A 230 4.08 13.47 -0.84
N PRO A 231 2.92 14.14 -0.70
CA PRO A 231 2.90 15.53 -0.29
C PRO A 231 3.68 15.68 1.02
N THR A 232 4.85 16.32 0.97
CA THR A 232 5.59 16.68 2.16
C THR A 232 4.70 17.61 2.96
N SER A 233 4.52 17.29 4.25
CA SER A 233 3.84 18.20 5.19
C SER A 233 4.75 19.39 5.46
N THR A 234 4.91 20.25 4.47
CA THR A 234 5.58 21.54 4.56
C THR A 234 4.57 22.59 4.11
N LEU A 235 3.81 23.07 5.08
CA LEU A 235 3.12 24.38 5.15
C LEU A 235 2.12 24.78 4.05
N ALA A 236 1.93 24.04 2.96
CA ALA A 236 1.01 24.42 1.87
C ALA A 236 0.03 23.32 1.42
N GLY A 237 -0.09 22.21 2.17
CA GLY A 237 -0.90 21.08 1.72
C GLY A 237 -1.32 20.13 2.84
N SER A 238 -1.83 20.66 3.96
CA SER A 238 -2.55 19.82 4.92
C SER A 238 -3.65 19.06 4.18
N ARG A 239 -3.68 17.72 4.28
CA ARG A 239 -4.79 16.88 3.78
C ARG A 239 -6.10 17.59 4.13
N ARG A 240 -6.88 18.00 3.11
CA ARG A 240 -8.17 18.66 3.35
C ARG A 240 -9.03 17.65 4.09
N LEU A 241 -9.47 18.02 5.28
CA LEU A 241 -10.35 17.21 6.11
C LEU A 241 -11.68 17.94 6.18
N TRP A 242 -12.76 17.27 5.77
CA TRP A 242 -14.12 17.76 5.94
C TRP A 242 -14.81 16.92 7.01
N ASN A 243 -15.72 17.52 7.78
CA ASN A 243 -16.57 16.74 8.68
C ASN A 243 -17.78 16.20 7.91
N LEU A 244 -17.61 15.07 7.22
CA LEU A 244 -18.65 14.50 6.36
C LEU A 244 -19.94 14.15 7.12
N GLN A 245 -19.89 13.98 8.46
CA GLN A 245 -21.11 13.80 9.28
C GLN A 245 -22.07 15.00 9.16
N ARG A 246 -21.58 16.20 8.85
CA ARG A 246 -22.45 17.36 8.62
C ARG A 246 -23.32 17.22 7.37
N LEU A 247 -23.04 16.30 6.46
CA LEU A 247 -23.93 15.99 5.35
C LEU A 247 -25.22 15.29 5.82
N GLU A 248 -25.31 14.85 7.07
CA GLU A 248 -26.57 14.41 7.70
C GLU A 248 -27.48 15.61 8.04
N GLU A 249 -26.93 16.83 8.14
CA GLU A 249 -27.68 18.07 8.32
C GLU A 249 -28.33 18.47 6.98
N LYS A 250 -29.66 18.59 6.95
CA LYS A 250 -30.45 18.76 5.72
C LYS A 250 -30.06 20.01 4.92
N ASP A 251 -29.82 21.13 5.61
CA ASP A 251 -29.42 22.41 5.04
C ASP A 251 -28.01 22.36 4.44
N VAL A 252 -27.07 21.70 5.12
CA VAL A 252 -25.68 21.51 4.63
C VAL A 252 -25.67 20.60 3.40
N PHE A 253 -26.47 19.52 3.41
CA PHE A 253 -26.60 18.63 2.27
C PHE A 253 -27.17 19.33 1.03
N GLU A 254 -28.23 20.12 1.20
CA GLU A 254 -28.84 20.88 0.11
C GLU A 254 -27.87 21.94 -0.47
N LEU A 255 -27.09 22.60 0.39
CA LEU A 255 -26.04 23.53 -0.04
C LEU A 255 -24.91 22.82 -0.79
N TYR A 256 -24.44 21.66 -0.30
CA TYR A 256 -23.48 20.81 -0.99
C TYR A 256 -23.99 20.42 -2.37
N ARG A 257 -25.23 19.91 -2.45
CA ARG A 257 -25.87 19.46 -3.67
C ARG A 257 -25.93 20.59 -4.70
N LYS A 258 -26.40 21.78 -4.29
CA LYS A 258 -26.45 22.97 -5.14
C LYS A 258 -25.07 23.32 -5.70
N ASN A 259 -24.06 23.43 -4.83
CA ASN A 259 -22.70 23.80 -5.24
C ASN A 259 -22.07 22.75 -6.16
N PHE A 260 -22.27 21.47 -5.88
CA PHE A 260 -21.78 20.37 -6.71
C PHE A 260 -22.41 20.39 -8.11
N PHE A 261 -23.74 20.53 -8.21
CA PHE A 261 -24.42 20.59 -9.50
C PHE A 261 -24.04 21.83 -10.31
N SER A 262 -23.86 22.98 -9.66
CA SER A 262 -23.36 24.18 -10.34
C SER A 262 -21.95 23.99 -10.90
N ASN A 263 -21.07 23.29 -10.17
CA ASN A 263 -19.68 23.06 -10.60
C ASN A 263 -19.55 22.00 -11.70
N ILE A 264 -20.46 21.01 -11.73
CA ILE A 264 -20.37 19.89 -12.67
C ILE A 264 -21.22 20.07 -13.94
N PHE A 265 -22.08 21.10 -13.98
CA PHE A 265 -22.99 21.32 -15.11
C PHE A 265 -22.24 21.45 -16.44
N LYS A 266 -21.17 22.25 -16.49
CA LYS A 266 -20.35 22.42 -17.69
C LYS A 266 -19.70 21.10 -18.12
N LEU A 267 -19.11 20.38 -17.17
CA LEU A 267 -18.47 19.08 -17.40
C LEU A 267 -19.46 18.04 -17.93
N GLN A 268 -20.69 18.03 -17.41
CA GLN A 268 -21.76 17.14 -17.90
C GLN A 268 -22.10 17.41 -19.36
N GLN A 269 -22.11 18.68 -19.80
CA GLN A 269 -22.32 19.02 -21.21
C GLN A 269 -21.14 18.56 -22.06
N GLU A 270 -19.90 18.80 -21.63
CA GLU A 270 -18.70 18.37 -22.36
C GLU A 270 -18.66 16.86 -22.57
N VAL A 271 -18.97 16.06 -21.53
CA VAL A 271 -19.06 14.60 -21.64
C VAL A 271 -20.15 14.18 -22.64
N LYS A 272 -21.31 14.83 -22.64
CA LYS A 272 -22.38 14.53 -23.60
C LYS A 272 -21.95 14.83 -25.05
N HIS A 273 -21.31 15.98 -25.28
CA HIS A 273 -20.81 16.35 -26.61
C HIS A 273 -19.71 15.39 -27.07
N PHE A 274 -18.79 15.03 -26.18
CA PHE A 274 -17.74 14.06 -26.48
C PHE A 274 -18.32 12.68 -26.84
N MET A 275 -19.28 12.17 -26.07
CA MET A 275 -19.94 10.89 -26.35
C MET A 275 -20.69 10.92 -27.68
N ALA A 276 -21.40 12.02 -28.00
CA ALA A 276 -22.09 12.18 -29.28
C ALA A 276 -21.10 12.24 -30.45
N PHE A 277 -19.96 12.93 -30.29
CA PHE A 277 -18.90 12.97 -31.29
C PHE A 277 -18.28 11.59 -31.53
N GLN A 278 -18.00 10.82 -30.48
CA GLN A 278 -17.49 9.45 -30.60
C GLN A 278 -18.48 8.51 -31.32
N GLN A 279 -19.78 8.67 -31.07
CA GLN A 279 -20.83 7.90 -31.77
C GLN A 279 -20.89 8.23 -33.27
N GLN A 280 -20.67 9.49 -33.66
CA GLN A 280 -20.65 9.92 -35.06
C GLN A 280 -19.40 9.43 -35.82
N GLN A 281 -18.26 9.32 -35.15
CA GLN A 281 -17.01 8.82 -35.74
C GLN A 281 -16.99 7.29 -35.91
N HIS A 282 -17.83 6.54 -35.18
CA HIS A 282 -17.92 5.08 -35.25
C HIS A 282 -19.37 4.56 -35.32
N PRO A 283 -20.11 4.81 -36.42
CA PRO A 283 -21.53 4.47 -36.51
C PRO A 283 -21.84 2.96 -36.48
N ASN A 284 -20.84 2.08 -36.63
CA ASN A 284 -21.03 0.63 -36.76
C ASN A 284 -20.45 -0.23 -35.61
N LEU A 285 -20.12 0.34 -34.44
CA LEU A 285 -19.61 -0.47 -33.31
C LEU A 285 -20.67 -0.91 -32.28
N PHE A 286 -21.93 -0.49 -32.44
CA PHE A 286 -23.05 -0.94 -31.60
C PHE A 286 -24.07 -1.73 -32.42
N VAL A 287 -23.63 -2.84 -33.01
CA VAL A 287 -24.52 -4.00 -33.25
C VAL A 287 -23.94 -5.15 -32.43
N LEU A 288 -24.57 -5.40 -31.28
CA LEU A 288 -24.33 -6.58 -30.47
C LEU A 288 -25.00 -7.78 -31.16
N SER A 289 -24.23 -8.59 -31.89
CA SER A 289 -24.43 -10.05 -31.99
C SER A 289 -23.37 -10.68 -32.89
N GLY A 290 -22.68 -11.69 -32.37
CA GLY A 290 -22.03 -12.78 -33.11
C GLY A 290 -21.25 -12.43 -34.38
N ASP A 291 -19.94 -12.29 -34.26
CA ASP A 291 -19.02 -13.27 -34.87
C ASP A 291 -17.57 -12.78 -34.82
N THR A 292 -16.72 -13.70 -34.39
CA THR A 292 -15.27 -13.60 -34.37
C THR A 292 -14.70 -13.61 -35.79
N ALA A 293 -13.92 -12.57 -36.11
CA ALA A 293 -12.78 -12.54 -37.06
C ALA A 293 -12.84 -11.34 -38.00
N THR A 294 -12.24 -10.20 -37.60
CA THR A 294 -11.45 -9.28 -38.46
C THR A 294 -11.10 -8.00 -37.69
N LYS A 295 -10.23 -8.10 -36.68
CA LYS A 295 -9.76 -6.92 -35.92
C LYS A 295 -8.42 -6.34 -36.38
N HIS A 296 -7.70 -7.01 -37.29
CA HIS A 296 -6.31 -6.65 -37.63
C HIS A 296 -6.07 -5.95 -38.98
N ARG A 297 -7.11 -5.50 -39.71
CA ARG A 297 -6.90 -4.87 -41.03
C ARG A 297 -7.41 -3.44 -41.18
N LYS A 298 -8.06 -2.83 -40.18
CA LYS A 298 -8.68 -1.50 -40.34
C LYS A 298 -7.97 -0.34 -39.62
N GLU A 299 -7.10 -0.61 -38.64
CA GLU A 299 -6.35 0.47 -37.95
C GLU A 299 -5.21 1.05 -38.82
N ALA A 300 -4.70 0.30 -39.80
CA ALA A 300 -3.64 0.78 -40.70
C ALA A 300 -4.14 1.76 -41.79
N THR A 301 -5.43 1.72 -42.17
CA THR A 301 -5.95 2.54 -43.27
C THR A 301 -6.38 3.95 -42.82
N ILE A 302 -6.66 4.15 -41.54
CA ILE A 302 -7.13 5.45 -41.02
C ILE A 302 -5.96 6.45 -40.89
N ASN A 303 -4.77 5.99 -40.51
CA ASN A 303 -3.61 6.86 -40.38
C ASN A 303 -2.96 7.27 -41.72
N GLN A 304 -3.26 6.56 -42.82
CA GLN A 304 -2.71 6.88 -44.14
C GLN A 304 -3.55 7.86 -44.97
N ARG A 305 -4.80 8.18 -44.57
CA ARG A 305 -5.66 9.13 -45.30
C ARG A 305 -5.63 10.56 -44.76
N ILE A 306 -4.89 10.83 -43.68
CA ILE A 306 -4.82 12.18 -43.08
C ILE A 306 -3.68 13.05 -43.68
N ASN A 307 -2.73 12.46 -44.42
CA ASN A 307 -1.55 13.18 -44.91
C ASN A 307 -1.64 13.73 -46.35
N ALA A 308 -2.83 13.78 -46.94
CA ALA A 308 -3.00 14.43 -48.22
C ALA A 308 -4.33 15.17 -48.23
N THR A 309 -4.30 16.47 -47.93
CA THR A 309 -4.85 17.56 -48.75
C THR A 309 -5.04 18.80 -47.85
N ASN A 310 -4.35 19.89 -48.21
CA ASN A 310 -4.54 21.29 -47.79
C ASN A 310 -4.20 21.68 -46.35
N GLY A 311 -3.14 22.49 -46.25
CA GLY A 311 -2.74 23.17 -45.03
C GLY A 311 -3.82 24.11 -44.52
N PHE A 312 -4.37 23.78 -43.36
CA PHE A 312 -5.03 24.66 -42.41
C PHE A 312 -4.76 24.10 -41.00
N TYR A 313 -4.65 24.99 -40.02
CA TYR A 313 -4.33 24.70 -38.62
C TYR A 313 -5.01 23.41 -38.09
N PHE A 314 -4.21 22.46 -37.60
CA PHE A 314 -4.72 21.28 -36.90
C PHE A 314 -5.25 21.68 -35.52
N GLU A 315 -6.57 21.65 -35.34
CA GLU A 315 -7.15 21.48 -34.01
C GLU A 315 -6.71 20.09 -33.49
N VAL A 316 -5.91 20.09 -32.43
CA VAL A 316 -5.52 18.86 -31.74
C VAL A 316 -6.78 18.27 -31.11
N VAL A 317 -7.34 17.23 -31.72
CA VAL A 317 -8.43 16.46 -31.11
C VAL A 317 -7.85 15.73 -29.88
N GLU A 318 -8.30 16.12 -28.69
CA GLU A 318 -7.92 15.52 -27.41
C GLU A 318 -8.15 13.99 -27.45
N SER A 319 -7.16 13.20 -27.01
CA SER A 319 -7.30 11.74 -27.01
C SER A 319 -8.37 11.29 -25.98
N PRO A 320 -9.09 10.17 -26.20
CA PRO A 320 -10.09 9.70 -25.23
C PRO A 320 -9.52 9.47 -23.83
N LYS A 321 -8.26 9.05 -23.73
CA LYS A 321 -7.58 8.83 -22.45
C LYS A 321 -7.29 10.16 -21.74
N ASP A 322 -6.86 11.18 -22.48
CA ASP A 322 -6.59 12.50 -21.92
C ASP A 322 -7.88 13.20 -21.51
N PHE A 323 -8.95 13.06 -22.31
CA PHE A 323 -10.29 13.53 -21.96
C PHE A 323 -10.78 12.90 -20.64
N ILE A 324 -10.68 11.58 -20.49
CA ILE A 324 -11.07 10.87 -19.26
C ILE A 324 -10.26 11.37 -18.05
N ASN A 325 -8.94 11.54 -18.21
CA ASN A 325 -8.08 12.03 -17.13
C ASN A 325 -8.46 13.46 -16.71
N ARG A 326 -8.69 14.35 -17.68
CA ARG A 326 -9.11 15.73 -17.42
C ARG A 326 -10.47 15.78 -16.72
N VAL A 327 -11.46 15.03 -17.20
CA VAL A 327 -12.77 14.90 -16.56
C VAL A 327 -12.64 14.39 -15.13
N GLY A 328 -11.78 13.40 -14.89
CA GLY A 328 -11.49 12.90 -13.54
C GLY A 328 -10.94 13.98 -12.61
N ILE A 329 -10.00 14.80 -13.08
CA ILE A 329 -9.42 15.92 -12.32
C ILE A 329 -10.49 16.98 -12.02
N GLU A 330 -11.25 17.41 -13.03
CA GLU A 330 -12.30 18.43 -12.87
C GLU A 330 -13.42 17.97 -11.94
N MET A 331 -13.80 16.69 -12.00
CA MET A 331 -14.79 16.10 -11.09
C MET A 331 -14.30 16.11 -9.63
N ILE A 332 -13.05 15.74 -9.38
CA ILE A 332 -12.45 15.81 -8.03
C ILE A 332 -12.43 17.25 -7.52
N GLN A 333 -12.08 18.21 -8.38
CA GLN A 333 -12.11 19.64 -8.04
C GLN A 333 -13.53 20.13 -7.71
N ALA A 334 -14.54 19.70 -8.48
CA ALA A 334 -15.94 20.03 -8.23
C ALA A 334 -16.41 19.50 -6.88
N ILE A 335 -16.04 18.26 -6.51
CA ILE A 335 -16.33 17.66 -5.20
C ILE A 335 -15.65 18.47 -4.09
N HIS A 336 -14.35 18.76 -4.21
CA HIS A 336 -13.61 19.52 -3.20
C HIS A 336 -14.17 20.94 -3.02
N SER A 337 -14.46 21.64 -4.11
CA SER A 337 -15.06 22.98 -4.07
C SER A 337 -16.45 22.96 -3.43
N ALA A 338 -17.29 21.95 -3.76
CA ALA A 338 -18.59 21.81 -3.15
C ALA A 338 -18.49 21.55 -1.63
N LEU A 339 -17.56 20.70 -1.19
CA LEU A 339 -17.30 20.42 0.22
C LEU A 339 -16.74 21.64 0.97
N ASP A 340 -15.80 22.37 0.38
CA ASP A 340 -15.22 23.59 0.97
C ASP A 340 -16.29 24.65 1.25
N ASN A 341 -17.23 24.81 0.32
CA ASN A 341 -18.30 25.80 0.38
C ASN A 341 -19.56 25.35 1.16
N SER A 342 -19.62 24.11 1.65
CA SER A 342 -20.80 23.59 2.38
C SER A 342 -20.45 23.04 3.76
N VAL A 343 -19.48 22.14 3.85
CA VAL A 343 -19.12 21.42 5.07
C VAL A 343 -18.11 22.19 5.93
N THR A 344 -17.45 23.18 5.32
CA THR A 344 -16.29 23.96 5.79
C THR A 344 -15.04 23.12 6.10
N PRO A 345 -13.82 23.59 5.74
CA PRO A 345 -12.60 22.85 6.01
C PRO A 345 -12.35 22.70 7.52
N ARG A 346 -12.04 21.48 7.95
CA ARG A 346 -11.52 21.24 9.29
C ARG A 346 -10.04 21.62 9.30
N THR A 347 -9.67 22.61 10.11
CA THR A 347 -8.26 22.85 10.41
C THR A 347 -7.65 21.58 10.99
N SER A 348 -6.43 21.23 10.56
CA SER A 348 -5.74 20.06 11.08
C SER A 348 -5.57 20.25 12.58
N ARG A 349 -6.43 19.61 13.38
CA ARG A 349 -6.19 19.53 14.81
C ARG A 349 -4.93 18.69 14.95
N PRO A 350 -3.86 19.19 15.61
CA PRO A 350 -2.74 18.32 15.94
C PRO A 350 -3.34 17.09 16.62
N LYS A 351 -2.89 15.90 16.21
CA LYS A 351 -3.41 14.62 16.71
C LYS A 351 -2.89 14.38 18.13
N THR A 352 -3.07 15.35 19.01
CA THR A 352 -2.81 15.21 20.42
C THR A 352 -4.02 14.52 21.03
N TRP A 353 -3.90 13.21 21.19
CA TRP A 353 -4.87 12.36 21.90
C TRP A 353 -5.18 12.85 23.33
N LYS A 354 -4.43 13.85 23.83
CA LYS A 354 -4.61 14.53 25.11
C LYS A 354 -4.76 16.03 24.91
N PHE A 355 -5.87 16.57 25.41
CA PHE A 355 -6.25 17.99 25.36
C PHE A 355 -5.24 18.94 26.03
N PHE A 356 -4.32 18.44 26.86
CA PHE A 356 -3.30 19.21 27.58
C PHE A 356 -1.92 19.18 26.90
N TRP A 357 -1.79 18.54 25.74
CA TRP A 357 -0.52 18.40 25.03
C TRP A 357 -0.23 19.62 24.17
N ASP A 358 0.95 20.23 24.34
CA ASP A 358 1.40 21.44 23.66
C ASP A 358 2.73 21.19 22.90
N ALA A 359 3.23 22.21 22.19
CA ALA A 359 4.46 22.11 21.39
C ALA A 359 5.70 21.84 22.26
N GLU A 360 5.73 22.39 23.48
CA GLU A 360 6.80 22.17 24.47
C GLU A 360 6.85 20.69 24.89
N LEU A 361 5.70 20.07 25.17
CA LEU A 361 5.60 18.65 25.47
C LEU A 361 5.99 17.76 24.28
N GLN A 362 5.65 18.16 23.07
CA GLN A 362 6.06 17.44 21.87
C GLN A 362 7.59 17.47 21.72
N HIS A 363 8.20 18.66 21.85
CA HIS A 363 9.65 18.81 21.78
C HIS A 363 10.38 17.96 22.83
N LEU A 364 9.90 17.92 24.08
CA LEU A 364 10.46 17.07 25.13
C LEU A 364 10.26 15.57 24.85
N ALA A 365 9.16 15.18 24.20
CA ALA A 365 8.92 13.80 23.79
C ALA A 365 9.85 13.38 22.66
N ASP A 366 10.13 14.27 21.72
CA ASP A 366 11.05 14.05 20.60
C ASP A 366 12.49 13.92 21.12
N ILE A 367 12.93 14.79 22.04
CA ILE A 367 14.23 14.66 22.73
C ILE A 367 14.36 13.30 23.43
N ARG A 368 13.34 12.88 24.18
CA ARG A 368 13.31 11.56 24.84
C ARG A 368 13.45 10.42 23.81
N GLN A 369 12.78 10.55 22.67
CA GLN A 369 12.83 9.55 21.61
C GLN A 369 14.21 9.50 20.94
N GLN A 370 14.84 10.66 20.70
CA GLN A 370 16.20 10.74 20.18
C GLN A 370 17.20 10.05 21.12
N CYS A 371 17.20 10.41 22.42
CA CYS A 371 18.10 9.79 23.39
C CYS A 371 17.91 8.26 23.50
N TYR A 372 16.67 7.77 23.35
CA TYR A 372 16.40 6.34 23.33
C TYR A 372 16.98 5.66 22.09
N THR A 373 16.82 6.27 20.91
CA THR A 373 17.38 5.78 19.65
C THR A 373 18.91 5.74 19.73
N ASP A 374 19.54 6.82 20.21
CA ASP A 374 21.00 6.91 20.35
C ASP A 374 21.55 5.83 21.29
N TRP A 375 20.90 5.64 22.46
CA TRP A 375 21.25 4.56 23.39
C TRP A 375 21.07 3.17 22.76
N LYS A 376 19.96 2.94 22.06
CA LYS A 376 19.65 1.64 21.45
C LYS A 376 20.66 1.30 20.34
N GLN A 377 20.94 2.24 19.45
CA GLN A 377 21.95 2.08 18.39
C GLN A 377 23.33 1.80 18.97
N HIS A 378 23.75 2.54 20.01
CA HIS A 378 25.03 2.33 20.67
C HIS A 378 25.13 0.95 21.37
N LYS A 379 24.01 0.45 21.94
CA LYS A 379 23.94 -0.88 22.55
C LYS A 379 24.14 -2.01 21.52
N HIS A 380 23.67 -1.82 20.29
CA HIS A 380 23.83 -2.80 19.20
C HIS A 380 25.28 -2.86 18.66
N HIS A 381 26.06 -1.79 18.78
CA HIS A 381 27.40 -1.69 18.18
C HIS A 381 28.60 -2.14 19.07
N ARG A 382 28.39 -2.72 20.26
CA ARG A 382 29.45 -3.26 21.17
C ARG A 382 30.74 -2.40 21.29
N ARG A 383 30.64 -1.07 21.27
CA ARG A 383 31.79 -0.15 21.43
C ARG A 383 31.64 0.59 22.75
N SER A 384 32.34 0.16 23.80
CA SER A 384 32.42 0.78 25.15
C SER A 384 31.19 0.73 26.07
N LEU A 385 31.38 0.15 27.26
CA LEU A 385 30.40 0.15 28.37
C LEU A 385 30.15 1.56 28.93
N ILE A 386 31.17 2.45 28.91
CA ILE A 386 31.12 3.80 29.47
C ILE A 386 30.22 4.72 28.63
N GLY A 387 30.28 4.59 27.30
CA GLY A 387 29.41 5.34 26.39
C GLY A 387 27.94 4.96 26.54
N SER A 388 27.66 3.66 26.73
CA SER A 388 26.30 3.13 26.94
C SER A 388 25.68 3.66 28.24
N THR A 389 26.44 3.73 29.34
CA THR A 389 25.95 4.26 30.62
C THR A 389 25.64 5.75 30.55
N HIS A 390 26.46 6.53 29.84
CA HIS A 390 26.23 7.97 29.66
C HIS A 390 24.94 8.23 28.84
N LEU A 391 24.77 7.54 27.71
CA LEU A 391 23.57 7.67 26.86
C LEU A 391 22.29 7.23 27.59
N TRP A 392 22.37 6.19 28.42
CA TRP A 392 21.27 5.79 29.28
C TRP A 392 20.89 6.88 30.29
N SER A 393 21.88 7.55 30.89
CA SER A 393 21.63 8.63 31.84
C SER A 393 20.93 9.84 31.19
N LEU A 394 21.30 10.17 29.95
CA LEU A 394 20.62 11.21 29.15
C LEU A 394 19.17 10.85 28.84
N TYR A 395 18.90 9.60 28.46
CA TYR A 395 17.54 9.10 28.25
C TYR A 395 16.69 9.17 29.54
N GLN A 396 17.26 8.79 30.68
CA GLN A 396 16.58 8.89 31.98
C GLN A 396 16.26 10.35 32.36
N GLN A 397 17.19 11.28 32.10
CA GLN A 397 16.98 12.70 32.32
C GLN A 397 15.85 13.24 31.42
N ALA A 398 15.85 12.89 30.13
CA ALA A 398 14.79 13.27 29.19
C ALA A 398 13.41 12.70 29.61
N CYS A 399 13.37 11.45 30.09
CA CYS A 399 12.16 10.85 30.66
C CYS A 399 11.62 11.64 31.86
N ASN A 400 12.50 12.05 32.77
CA ASN A 400 12.11 12.80 33.96
C ASN A 400 11.62 14.22 33.63
N ASN A 401 12.29 14.89 32.68
CA ASN A 401 11.89 16.21 32.21
C ASN A 401 10.50 16.17 31.55
N LEU A 402 10.25 15.21 30.66
CA LEU A 402 8.94 15.01 30.04
C LEU A 402 7.86 14.72 31.10
N LYS A 403 8.14 13.84 32.08
CA LYS A 403 7.19 13.54 33.17
C LYS A 403 6.84 14.79 33.99
N LYS A 404 7.84 15.61 34.32
CA LYS A 404 7.63 16.88 35.07
C LYS A 404 6.77 17.86 34.25
N ALA A 405 7.10 18.04 32.98
CA ALA A 405 6.38 18.92 32.07
C ALA A 405 4.92 18.46 31.88
N ILE A 406 4.67 17.15 31.71
CA ILE A 406 3.30 16.61 31.60
C ILE A 406 2.49 16.93 32.86
N LYS A 407 3.07 16.75 34.05
CA LYS A 407 2.40 17.09 35.32
C LYS A 407 2.10 18.59 35.41
N ALA A 408 3.03 19.45 34.97
CA ALA A 408 2.82 20.89 34.94
C ALA A 408 1.70 21.29 33.96
N ALA A 409 1.74 20.78 32.73
CA ALA A 409 0.74 21.05 31.69
C ALA A 409 -0.67 20.60 32.11
N LYS A 410 -0.81 19.41 32.71
CA LYS A 410 -2.09 18.95 33.28
C LYS A 410 -2.62 19.91 34.34
N ARG A 411 -1.75 20.41 35.23
CA ARG A 411 -2.13 21.38 36.27
C ARG A 411 -2.54 22.73 35.69
N ARG A 412 -1.78 23.26 34.71
CA ARG A 412 -2.14 24.49 33.97
C ARG A 412 -3.52 24.35 33.34
N HIS A 413 -3.77 23.23 32.67
CA HIS A 413 -5.02 22.99 31.98
C HIS A 413 -6.20 22.82 32.95
N TRP A 414 -5.99 22.12 34.08
CA TRP A 414 -7.00 22.00 35.12
C TRP A 414 -7.37 23.36 35.71
N LYS A 415 -6.37 24.20 36.01
CA LYS A 415 -6.61 25.56 36.50
C LYS A 415 -7.38 26.40 35.48
N LYS A 416 -7.02 26.33 34.20
CA LYS A 416 -7.75 27.01 33.13
C LYS A 416 -9.20 26.53 33.05
N PHE A 417 -9.42 25.21 33.09
CA PHE A 417 -10.78 24.65 33.11
C PHE A 417 -11.61 25.15 34.31
N CYS A 418 -11.01 25.25 35.50
CA CYS A 418 -11.70 25.80 36.67
C CYS A 418 -12.09 27.27 36.47
N ASN A 419 -11.21 28.09 35.89
CA ASN A 419 -11.49 29.50 35.58
C ASN A 419 -12.57 29.64 34.48
N ASP A 420 -12.45 28.87 33.39
CA ASP A 420 -13.44 28.89 32.31
C ASP A 420 -14.82 28.49 32.85
N MET A 421 -14.88 27.57 33.83
CA MET A 421 -16.12 27.17 34.50
C MET A 421 -16.64 28.20 35.52
N SER A 422 -15.80 29.03 36.14
CA SER A 422 -16.26 30.11 37.02
C SER A 422 -16.94 31.23 36.24
N ASP A 423 -16.51 31.43 35.00
CA ASP A 423 -16.96 32.55 34.16
C ASP A 423 -18.10 32.15 33.19
N SER A 424 -18.44 30.85 33.14
CA SER A 424 -19.47 30.28 32.25
C SER A 424 -20.88 30.35 32.83
N SER A 425 -21.89 30.45 31.97
CA SER A 425 -23.30 30.39 32.38
C SER A 425 -23.69 29.04 33.01
N SER A 426 -24.64 29.05 33.95
CA SER A 426 -25.07 27.86 34.70
C SER A 426 -25.46 26.67 33.82
N ASN A 427 -26.06 26.93 32.65
CA ASN A 427 -26.46 25.89 31.69
C ASN A 427 -25.27 25.20 31.02
N GLN A 428 -24.20 25.94 30.72
CA GLN A 428 -22.97 25.38 30.14
C GLN A 428 -22.24 24.52 31.17
N VAL A 429 -22.13 25.01 32.41
CA VAL A 429 -21.58 24.26 33.56
C VAL A 429 -22.33 22.94 33.76
N TYR A 430 -23.66 22.96 33.74
CA TYR A 430 -24.50 21.77 33.90
C TYR A 430 -24.28 20.74 32.78
N SER A 431 -24.12 21.20 31.54
CA SER A 431 -23.86 20.33 30.39
C SER A 431 -22.50 19.61 30.47
N VAL A 432 -21.48 20.27 31.00
CA VAL A 432 -20.14 19.71 31.22
C VAL A 432 -20.18 18.69 32.36
N LEU A 433 -20.85 19.01 33.48
CA LEU A 433 -21.06 18.08 34.60
C LEU A 433 -21.80 16.81 34.17
N LYS A 434 -22.86 16.95 33.35
CA LYS A 434 -23.59 15.80 32.79
C LYS A 434 -22.68 14.91 31.93
N ARG A 435 -21.78 15.52 31.15
CA ARG A 435 -20.82 14.81 30.29
C ARG A 435 -19.74 14.09 31.10
N LEU A 436 -19.28 14.69 32.20
CA LEU A 436 -18.34 14.05 33.14
C LEU A 436 -18.99 12.87 33.88
N ARG A 437 -20.24 13.03 34.35
CA ARG A 437 -21.03 11.92 34.93
C ARG A 437 -21.22 10.77 33.94
N LYS A 438 -21.55 11.06 32.68
CA LYS A 438 -21.77 10.04 31.63
C LYS A 438 -20.51 9.26 31.25
N LYS A 439 -19.32 9.82 31.49
CA LYS A 439 -18.03 9.09 31.32
C LYS A 439 -17.70 8.17 32.49
N HIS A 440 -18.30 8.40 33.66
CA HIS A 440 -18.14 7.57 34.85
C HIS A 440 -19.24 6.52 35.00
N THR A 441 -20.36 6.63 34.28
CA THR A 441 -21.26 5.50 34.03
C THR A 441 -20.55 4.56 33.06
N THR A 442 -20.06 3.46 33.59
CA THR A 442 -19.34 2.40 32.89
C THR A 442 -19.99 2.01 31.57
N ASN A 443 -19.20 1.85 30.51
CA ASN A 443 -19.63 1.11 29.32
C ASN A 443 -20.23 -0.22 29.80
N HIS A 444 -21.43 -0.58 29.34
CA HIS A 444 -22.04 -1.87 29.66
C HIS A 444 -21.09 -2.98 29.23
N CYS A 445 -20.40 -3.57 30.21
CA CYS A 445 -19.66 -4.81 30.05
C CYS A 445 -20.66 -5.94 30.27
N PHE A 446 -20.63 -6.96 29.42
CA PHE A 446 -21.41 -8.18 29.65
C PHE A 446 -21.04 -8.71 31.04
N SER A 447 -22.04 -8.84 31.91
CA SER A 447 -21.90 -9.26 33.30
C SER A 447 -22.87 -10.41 33.58
N HIS A 448 -22.39 -11.46 34.22
CA HIS A 448 -23.20 -12.61 34.65
C HIS A 448 -23.39 -12.56 36.17
N SER A 449 -24.54 -13.00 36.67
CA SER A 449 -24.89 -12.98 38.11
C SER A 449 -23.90 -13.77 38.98
N GLU A 450 -23.32 -14.83 38.43
CA GLU A 450 -22.33 -15.68 39.08
C GLU A 450 -20.88 -15.18 38.96
N GLY A 451 -20.66 -14.01 38.34
CA GLY A 451 -19.37 -13.35 38.31
C GLY A 451 -18.66 -13.33 36.95
N PRO A 452 -17.48 -12.69 36.90
CA PRO A 452 -16.80 -12.33 35.66
C PRO A 452 -16.21 -13.52 34.89
N GLU A 453 -15.83 -14.60 35.58
CA GLU A 453 -15.31 -15.81 34.93
C GLU A 453 -16.41 -16.55 34.16
N VAL A 454 -17.59 -16.68 34.77
CA VAL A 454 -18.77 -17.25 34.11
C VAL A 454 -19.22 -16.37 32.94
N ALA A 455 -19.16 -15.05 33.09
CA ALA A 455 -19.45 -14.12 31.99
C ALA A 455 -18.48 -14.30 30.80
N ALA A 456 -17.18 -14.51 31.08
CA ALA A 456 -16.19 -14.77 30.04
C ALA A 456 -16.42 -16.12 29.35
N ASN A 457 -16.74 -17.17 30.11
CA ASN A 457 -17.01 -18.50 29.57
C ASN A 457 -18.29 -18.52 28.72
N VAL A 458 -19.37 -17.86 29.15
CA VAL A 458 -20.61 -17.74 28.38
C VAL A 458 -20.36 -16.99 27.07
N MET A 459 -19.55 -15.92 27.09
CA MET A 459 -19.20 -15.19 25.87
C MET A 459 -18.28 -16.02 24.95
N ALA A 460 -17.37 -16.80 25.51
CA ALA A 460 -16.50 -17.71 24.76
C ALA A 460 -17.31 -18.83 24.10
N ASP A 461 -18.29 -19.42 24.81
CA ASP A 461 -19.16 -20.45 24.27
C ASP A 461 -20.11 -19.91 23.21
N TYR A 462 -20.66 -18.70 23.40
CA TYR A 462 -21.46 -18.01 22.38
C TYR A 462 -20.66 -17.80 21.09
N GLN A 463 -19.43 -17.29 21.19
CA GLN A 463 -18.57 -17.09 20.04
C GLN A 463 -18.17 -18.42 19.39
N ARG A 464 -17.87 -19.44 20.20
CA ARG A 464 -17.57 -20.79 19.71
C ARG A 464 -18.75 -21.40 18.95
N HIS A 465 -19.98 -21.09 19.35
CA HIS A 465 -21.20 -21.53 18.67
C HIS A 465 -21.40 -20.79 17.33
N ILE A 466 -21.25 -19.46 17.32
CA ILE A 466 -21.40 -18.61 16.12
C ILE A 466 -20.35 -18.96 15.05
N PHE A 467 -19.09 -19.13 15.45
CA PHE A 467 -17.99 -19.40 14.52
C PHE A 467 -17.75 -20.89 14.27
N GLY A 468 -18.44 -21.78 14.99
CA GLY A 468 -18.36 -23.24 14.84
C GLY A 468 -19.31 -23.86 13.81
N GLY A 469 -20.08 -23.04 13.09
CA GLY A 469 -20.88 -23.50 11.93
C GLY A 469 -22.15 -24.29 12.24
N ARG A 470 -22.64 -24.32 13.49
CA ARG A 470 -24.01 -24.78 13.78
C ARG A 470 -24.99 -23.63 13.53
N SER A 471 -25.59 -23.62 12.34
CA SER A 471 -26.47 -22.57 11.82
C SER A 471 -27.64 -22.17 12.73
N ILE A 472 -27.95 -20.87 12.66
CA ILE A 472 -29.28 -20.27 12.46
C ILE A 472 -30.43 -21.25 12.77
N GLY A 473 -30.96 -21.17 13.99
CA GLY A 473 -32.12 -21.93 14.42
C GLY A 473 -32.41 -21.74 15.91
N LEU A 474 -33.30 -20.81 16.22
CA LEU A 474 -34.09 -20.69 17.46
C LEU A 474 -33.31 -20.70 18.78
N PHE A 475 -32.81 -19.54 19.19
CA PHE A 475 -32.84 -19.16 20.61
C PHE A 475 -33.84 -18.00 20.76
N ASN A 476 -35.06 -18.34 21.16
CA ASN A 476 -35.92 -17.38 21.84
C ASN A 476 -35.21 -16.99 23.13
N MET A 477 -34.59 -15.81 23.16
CA MET A 477 -34.45 -15.11 24.43
C MET A 477 -35.86 -14.67 24.82
N GLU A 478 -36.54 -15.50 25.61
CA GLU A 478 -37.61 -15.01 26.44
C GLU A 478 -37.08 -13.79 27.20
N SER A 479 -37.74 -12.68 26.97
CA SER A 479 -37.61 -11.44 27.71
C SER A 479 -37.85 -11.73 29.20
N GLN A 480 -36.78 -12.05 29.93
CA GLN A 480 -36.82 -12.03 31.38
C GLN A 480 -36.84 -10.57 31.83
N GLN A 481 -37.93 -10.26 32.53
CA GLN A 481 -38.33 -8.98 33.05
C GLN A 481 -37.18 -8.27 33.78
N ILE A 482 -36.93 -7.03 33.36
CA ILE A 482 -36.21 -6.03 34.14
C ILE A 482 -37.05 -5.75 35.38
N THR A 483 -36.70 -6.36 36.51
CA THR A 483 -37.20 -5.93 37.83
C THR A 483 -36.23 -4.89 38.38
N THR A 484 -36.70 -3.65 38.45
CA THR A 484 -36.07 -2.56 39.20
C THR A 484 -36.10 -2.85 40.70
N PRO A 485 -35.03 -2.64 41.47
CA PRO A 485 -35.09 -2.67 42.92
C PRO A 485 -35.83 -1.43 43.45
N PRO A 486 -36.53 -1.53 44.60
CA PRO A 486 -37.27 -0.41 45.17
C PRO A 486 -36.33 0.66 45.72
N ALA A 487 -36.73 1.91 45.54
CA ALA A 487 -36.10 3.05 46.19
C ALA A 487 -36.30 2.95 47.71
N HIS A 488 -35.21 2.88 48.46
CA HIS A 488 -35.24 3.14 49.90
C HIS A 488 -35.25 4.65 50.13
N HIS A 489 -36.23 5.07 50.93
CA HIS A 489 -36.42 6.40 51.48
C HIS A 489 -35.22 6.91 52.27
#